data_AF-A0A544V1A3-F1
#
_entry.id   AF-A0A544V1A3-F1
#
_cell.length_a   1.000
_cell.length_b   1.000
_cell.length_c   1.000
_cell.angle_alpha   90.00
_cell.angle_beta   90.00
_cell.angle_gamma   90.00
#
_symmetry.space_group_name_H-M   'P 1'
#
loop_
_entity.id
_entity.type
_entity.pdbx_description
1 polymer ?
#
loop_
_entity_poly.entity_id
_entity_poly.type
_entity_poly.pdbx_seq_one_letter_code
_entity_poly.pdbx_strand_id
1 'polypeptide(L)'
;MKKLSEKAAKGWHLKRFRCAGYGLEKGEPQDVIFSIDYRKLPKSEEEEYFELFAYGGWTHVCSSTDMHIFKAAPETTPIYSDAESSIDKLARLAKPVNLAASIALAITMVLWVIMTFTTGTIQHIADQGFIYSFVFTVPAVMTSGGVYYHMWKNLRLKSKHI
;
A
#
# COMPACT_ATOMS: atom_id res chain seq x y z
N MET A 1 -1.68 -8.05 10.79
CA MET A 1 -2.83 -8.25 9.88
C MET A 1 -3.89 -9.14 10.53
N LYS A 2 -4.85 -8.57 11.30
CA LYS A 2 -5.73 -9.34 12.21
C LYS A 2 -6.57 -10.44 11.54
N LYS A 3 -7.19 -10.15 10.39
CA LYS A 3 -8.01 -11.13 9.66
C LYS A 3 -7.25 -12.39 9.22
N LEU A 4 -5.94 -12.28 8.94
CA LEU A 4 -5.12 -13.44 8.59
C LEU A 4 -4.77 -14.26 9.84
N SER A 5 -4.46 -13.61 10.95
CA SER A 5 -4.27 -14.28 12.25
C SER A 5 -5.51 -15.04 12.71
N GLU A 6 -6.70 -14.42 12.62
CA GLU A 6 -7.98 -15.06 12.93
C GLU A 6 -8.27 -16.29 12.05
N LYS A 7 -7.80 -16.26 10.79
CA LYS A 7 -7.93 -17.37 9.85
C LYS A 7 -6.94 -18.49 10.18
N ALA A 8 -5.69 -18.16 10.50
CA ALA A 8 -4.69 -19.13 10.93
C ALA A 8 -5.10 -19.85 12.21
N ALA A 9 -5.70 -19.15 13.17
CA ALA A 9 -6.27 -19.73 14.39
C ALA A 9 -7.45 -20.71 14.11
N LYS A 10 -8.05 -20.63 12.92
CA LYS A 10 -9.08 -21.55 12.43
C LYS A 10 -8.53 -22.62 11.48
N GLY A 11 -7.20 -22.76 11.38
CA GLY A 11 -6.53 -23.72 10.51
C GLY A 11 -6.40 -23.28 9.04
N TRP A 12 -6.64 -22.01 8.72
CA TRP A 12 -6.45 -21.47 7.37
C TRP A 12 -5.13 -20.70 7.26
N HIS A 13 -4.12 -21.34 6.69
CA HIS A 13 -2.77 -20.81 6.55
C HIS A 13 -2.60 -20.00 5.28
N LEU A 14 -1.96 -18.85 5.38
CA LEU A 14 -1.54 -18.09 4.22
C LEU A 14 -0.48 -18.85 3.43
N LYS A 15 -0.73 -19.05 2.13
CA LYS A 15 0.21 -19.72 1.22
C LYS A 15 0.82 -18.78 0.19
N ARG A 16 0.02 -17.87 -0.38
CA ARG A 16 0.45 -16.97 -1.45
C ARG A 16 -0.47 -15.78 -1.63
N PHE A 17 0.00 -14.79 -2.37
CA PHE A 17 -0.86 -13.76 -2.97
C PHE A 17 -1.72 -14.33 -4.11
N ARG A 18 -2.88 -13.73 -4.32
CA ARG A 18 -3.71 -13.87 -5.52
C ARG A 18 -4.06 -12.48 -6.06
N CYS A 19 -4.49 -12.41 -7.32
CA CYS A 19 -4.84 -11.16 -8.01
C CYS A 19 -5.73 -10.22 -7.18
N ALA A 20 -6.71 -10.79 -6.46
CA ALA A 20 -7.50 -10.06 -5.47
C ALA A 20 -7.53 -10.82 -4.13
N GLY A 21 -6.44 -10.70 -3.35
CA GLY A 21 -6.38 -11.20 -1.97
C GLY A 21 -5.37 -12.32 -1.75
N TYR A 22 -5.74 -13.31 -0.96
CA TYR A 22 -4.81 -14.33 -0.44
C TYR A 22 -5.26 -15.75 -0.79
N GLY A 23 -4.32 -16.58 -1.22
CA GLY A 23 -4.48 -18.02 -1.31
C GLY A 23 -4.22 -18.64 0.06
N LEU A 24 -5.23 -19.33 0.60
CA LEU A 24 -5.16 -20.00 1.89
C LEU A 24 -5.17 -21.52 1.69
N GLU A 25 -4.53 -22.24 2.61
CA GLU A 25 -4.50 -23.69 2.66
C GLU A 25 -4.96 -24.17 4.03
N LYS A 26 -5.66 -25.31 4.08
CA LYS A 26 -6.15 -25.87 5.33
C LYS A 26 -5.03 -26.68 6.00
N GLY A 27 -4.86 -26.48 7.30
CA GLY A 27 -3.95 -27.24 8.14
C GLY A 27 -4.34 -27.07 9.60
N GLU A 28 -3.42 -27.40 10.51
CA GLU A 28 -3.67 -27.29 11.95
C GLU A 28 -3.82 -25.84 12.41
N PRO A 29 -4.72 -25.53 13.36
CA PRO A 29 -4.81 -24.21 13.97
C PRO A 29 -3.44 -23.69 14.44
N GLN A 30 -3.09 -22.46 14.03
CA GLN A 30 -1.86 -21.78 14.45
C GLN A 30 -2.20 -20.42 15.03
N ASP A 31 -1.68 -20.14 16.23
CA ASP A 31 -1.74 -18.80 16.81
C ASP A 31 -0.50 -18.00 16.39
N VAL A 32 -0.65 -17.17 15.37
CA VAL A 32 0.44 -16.41 14.75
C VAL A 32 0.00 -15.00 14.37
N ILE A 33 0.94 -14.07 14.45
CA ILE A 33 0.79 -12.72 13.93
C ILE A 33 1.43 -12.60 12.55
N PHE A 34 0.84 -11.75 11.71
CA PHE A 34 1.37 -11.47 10.38
C PHE A 34 1.73 -9.99 10.21
N SER A 35 2.86 -9.75 9.56
CA SER A 35 3.33 -8.44 9.13
C SER A 35 3.68 -8.45 7.64
N ILE A 36 3.65 -7.26 7.02
CA ILE A 36 3.96 -7.09 5.61
C ILE A 36 4.98 -5.96 5.43
N ASP A 37 6.06 -6.22 4.70
CA ASP A 37 7.03 -5.23 4.24
C ASP A 37 6.82 -4.94 2.74
N TYR A 38 7.08 -3.70 2.35
CA TYR A 38 7.10 -3.22 0.98
C TYR A 38 8.52 -2.74 0.66
N ARG A 39 9.31 -3.61 0.03
CA ARG A 39 10.69 -3.34 -0.37
C ARG A 39 10.97 -3.98 -1.71
N LYS A 40 11.54 -3.20 -2.63
CA LYS A 40 12.09 -3.75 -3.86
C LYS A 40 13.36 -4.49 -3.52
N LEU A 41 13.38 -5.79 -3.79
CA LEU A 41 14.46 -6.68 -3.39
C LEU A 41 15.16 -7.26 -4.63
N PRO A 42 16.45 -6.95 -4.86
CA PRO A 42 17.26 -7.68 -5.82
C PRO A 42 17.40 -9.14 -5.39
N LYS A 43 17.41 -10.08 -6.34
CA LYS A 43 17.57 -11.51 -6.04
C LYS A 43 18.83 -11.83 -5.24
N SER A 44 19.89 -11.05 -5.42
CA SER A 44 21.16 -11.20 -4.70
C SER A 44 21.08 -10.83 -3.22
N GLU A 45 20.08 -10.05 -2.81
CA GLU A 45 19.91 -9.58 -1.42
C GLU A 45 18.76 -10.32 -0.71
N GLU A 46 18.06 -11.23 -1.41
CA GLU A 46 16.82 -11.84 -0.92
C GLU A 46 17.05 -12.74 0.29
N GLU A 47 18.09 -13.57 0.23
CA GLU A 47 18.47 -14.47 1.31
C GLU A 47 18.86 -13.70 2.56
N GLU A 48 19.82 -12.78 2.46
CA GLU A 48 20.28 -11.94 3.57
C GLU A 48 19.12 -11.16 4.22
N TYR A 49 18.23 -10.61 3.40
CA TYR A 49 17.08 -9.85 3.88
C TYR A 49 16.07 -10.73 4.66
N PHE A 50 15.78 -11.95 4.21
CA PHE A 50 14.89 -12.85 4.95
C PHE A 50 15.56 -13.42 6.21
N GLU A 51 16.86 -13.68 6.16
CA GLU A 51 17.63 -14.10 7.33
C GLU A 51 17.62 -13.04 8.42
N LEU A 52 17.76 -11.76 8.07
CA LEU A 52 17.65 -10.65 9.01
C LEU A 52 16.33 -10.69 9.80
N PHE A 53 15.22 -11.00 9.14
CA PHE A 53 13.93 -11.15 9.81
C PHE A 53 13.82 -12.44 10.61
N ALA A 54 14.41 -13.53 10.13
CA ALA A 54 14.48 -14.79 10.86
C ALA A 54 15.18 -14.63 12.22
N TYR A 55 16.27 -13.83 12.29
CA TYR A 55 16.91 -13.47 13.56
C TYR A 55 15.97 -12.75 14.53
N GLY A 56 15.03 -11.97 14.02
CA GLY A 56 13.99 -11.29 14.80
C GLY A 56 12.77 -12.16 15.15
N GLY A 57 12.80 -13.47 14.86
CA GLY A 57 11.68 -14.39 15.11
C GLY A 57 10.60 -14.38 14.03
N TRP A 58 10.85 -13.74 12.89
CA TRP A 58 9.91 -13.66 11.77
C TRP A 58 10.25 -14.67 10.68
N THR A 59 9.28 -15.48 10.27
CA THR A 59 9.42 -16.42 9.15
C THR A 59 8.76 -15.85 7.91
N HIS A 60 9.48 -15.84 6.80
CA HIS A 60 8.92 -15.48 5.49
C HIS A 60 7.84 -16.50 5.06
N VAL A 61 6.73 -15.99 4.50
CA VAL A 61 5.61 -16.82 4.04
C VAL A 61 5.48 -16.78 2.52
N CYS A 62 5.40 -15.58 1.95
CA CYS A 62 5.29 -15.40 0.51
C CYS A 62 5.63 -13.97 0.07
N SER A 63 6.10 -13.85 -1.17
CA SER A 63 6.39 -12.58 -1.83
C SER A 63 5.49 -12.36 -3.06
N SER A 64 5.20 -11.11 -3.40
CA SER A 64 4.63 -10.72 -4.69
C SER A 64 5.10 -9.33 -5.07
N THR A 65 5.80 -9.20 -6.20
CA THR A 65 6.43 -7.94 -6.62
C THR A 65 7.33 -7.41 -5.48
N ASP A 66 7.03 -6.26 -4.89
CA ASP A 66 7.81 -5.65 -3.81
C ASP A 66 7.18 -5.90 -2.42
N MET A 67 6.23 -6.83 -2.32
CA MET A 67 5.47 -7.12 -1.09
C MET A 67 5.91 -8.45 -0.49
N HIS A 68 6.30 -8.44 0.79
CA HIS A 68 6.77 -9.63 1.50
C HIS A 68 5.97 -9.81 2.80
N ILE A 69 5.31 -10.97 2.94
CA ILE A 69 4.57 -11.29 4.17
C ILE A 69 5.38 -12.22 5.04
N PHE A 70 5.44 -11.86 6.31
CA PHE A 70 6.09 -12.62 7.37
C PHE A 70 5.07 -13.02 8.44
N LYS A 71 5.36 -14.13 9.13
CA LYS A 71 4.61 -14.59 10.29
C LYS A 71 5.54 -14.77 11.49
N ALA A 72 5.01 -14.58 12.70
CA ALA A 72 5.74 -14.78 13.94
C ALA A 72 4.78 -15.18 15.07
N ALA A 73 5.33 -15.51 16.25
CA ALA A 73 4.53 -15.74 17.46
C ALA A 73 3.91 -14.41 17.96
N PRO A 74 2.77 -14.42 18.65
CA PRO A 74 2.08 -13.20 19.08
C PRO A 74 2.92 -12.20 19.88
N GLU A 75 3.88 -12.69 20.67
CA GLU A 75 4.77 -11.88 21.51
C GLU A 75 6.04 -11.41 20.78
N THR A 76 6.17 -11.67 19.47
CA THR A 76 7.33 -11.23 18.70
C THR A 76 7.29 -9.73 18.42
N THR A 77 8.41 -9.06 18.63
CA THR A 77 8.57 -7.61 18.36
C THR A 77 8.15 -7.28 16.92
N PRO A 78 7.28 -6.29 16.69
CA PRO A 78 6.88 -5.88 15.36
C PRO A 78 8.07 -5.49 14.47
N ILE A 79 8.02 -5.87 13.19
CA ILE A 79 9.02 -5.49 12.17
C ILE A 79 9.27 -3.97 12.12
N TYR A 80 8.24 -3.17 12.42
CA TYR A 80 8.34 -1.73 12.58
C TYR A 80 7.84 -1.36 13.97
N SER A 81 8.75 -0.97 14.85
CA SER A 81 8.42 -0.51 16.21
C SER A 81 8.40 1.01 16.30
N ASP A 82 8.99 1.72 15.33
CA ASP A 82 9.15 3.17 15.31
C ASP A 82 8.16 3.86 14.34
N ALA A 83 7.66 5.02 14.76
CA ALA A 83 6.76 5.83 13.95
C ALA A 83 7.44 6.38 12.68
N GLU A 84 8.77 6.46 12.66
CA GLU A 84 9.57 7.02 11.58
C GLU A 84 9.65 6.07 10.37
N SER A 85 9.97 4.80 10.61
CA SER A 85 9.88 3.75 9.59
C SER A 85 8.48 3.59 9.00
N SER A 86 7.43 3.83 9.81
CA SER A 86 6.04 3.82 9.36
C SER A 86 5.73 4.99 8.42
N ILE A 87 6.25 6.19 8.69
CA ILE A 87 6.09 7.37 7.82
C ILE A 87 6.89 7.18 6.52
N ASP A 88 8.13 6.71 6.61
CA ASP A 88 8.98 6.48 5.45
C ASP A 88 8.37 5.43 4.49
N LYS A 89 7.83 4.33 5.05
CA LYS A 89 7.04 3.36 4.30
C LYS A 89 5.85 4.00 3.60
N LEU A 90 5.07 4.82 4.31
CA LEU A 90 3.90 5.48 3.75
C LEU A 90 4.29 6.48 2.65
N ALA A 91 5.40 7.19 2.82
CA ALA A 91 5.94 8.11 1.82
C ALA A 91 6.37 7.37 0.55
N ARG A 92 7.02 6.20 0.66
CA ARG A 92 7.36 5.36 -0.50
C ARG A 92 6.11 4.91 -1.27
N LEU A 93 5.07 4.46 -0.56
CA LEU A 93 3.81 4.04 -1.16
C LEU A 93 3.04 5.23 -1.79
N ALA A 94 3.18 6.42 -1.23
CA ALA A 94 2.52 7.63 -1.74
C ALA A 94 3.11 8.16 -3.05
N LYS A 95 4.43 8.02 -3.27
CA LYS A 95 5.13 8.59 -4.44
C LYS A 95 4.46 8.27 -5.79
N PRO A 96 4.22 7.00 -6.18
CA PRO A 96 3.61 6.68 -7.47
C PRO A 96 2.16 7.16 -7.55
N VAL A 97 1.41 7.08 -6.45
CA VAL A 97 0.01 7.55 -6.39
C VAL A 97 -0.05 9.06 -6.59
N ASN A 98 0.81 9.82 -5.92
CA ASN A 98 0.88 11.27 -6.04
C ASN A 98 1.31 11.71 -7.45
N LEU A 99 2.26 11.01 -8.07
CA LEU A 99 2.64 11.26 -9.45
C LEU A 99 1.46 11.02 -10.41
N ALA A 100 0.79 9.88 -10.29
CA ALA A 100 -0.39 9.56 -11.10
C ALA A 100 -1.53 10.56 -10.89
N ALA A 101 -1.81 10.96 -9.64
CA ALA A 101 -2.80 11.97 -9.31
C ALA A 101 -2.45 13.33 -9.93
N SER A 102 -1.16 13.72 -9.92
CA SER A 102 -0.70 14.99 -10.50
C SER A 102 -0.85 14.99 -12.02
N ILE A 103 -0.54 13.87 -12.68
CA ILE A 103 -0.74 13.71 -14.13
C ILE A 103 -2.23 13.74 -14.48
N ALA A 104 -3.07 12.99 -13.73
CA ALA A 104 -4.51 12.96 -13.95
C ALA A 104 -5.16 14.35 -13.76
N LEU A 105 -4.68 15.10 -12.76
CA LEU A 105 -5.11 16.49 -12.54
C LEU A 105 -4.70 17.40 -13.70
N ALA A 106 -3.46 17.27 -14.21
CA ALA A 106 -3.01 18.03 -15.37
C ALA A 106 -3.85 17.72 -16.63
N ILE A 107 -4.16 16.45 -16.89
CA ILE A 107 -5.04 16.03 -17.98
C ILE A 107 -6.44 16.64 -17.82
N THR A 108 -6.99 16.58 -16.60
CA THR A 108 -8.30 17.16 -16.27
C THR A 108 -8.31 18.67 -16.55
N MET A 109 -7.24 19.38 -16.19
CA MET A 109 -7.09 20.82 -16.43
C MET A 109 -6.97 21.14 -17.92
N VAL A 110 -6.22 20.34 -18.69
CA VAL A 110 -6.09 20.51 -20.15
C VAL A 110 -7.43 20.29 -20.85
N LEU A 111 -8.18 19.24 -20.49
CA LEU A 111 -9.51 18.97 -21.03
C LEU A 111 -10.49 20.12 -20.72
N TRP A 112 -10.42 20.66 -19.50
CA TRP A 112 -11.21 21.84 -19.09
C TRP A 112 -10.87 23.09 -19.92
N VAL A 113 -9.59 23.32 -20.25
CA VAL A 113 -9.20 24.41 -21.15
C VAL A 113 -9.70 24.15 -22.57
N ILE A 114 -9.54 22.93 -23.10
CA ILE A 114 -9.98 22.62 -24.46
C ILE A 114 -11.49 22.83 -24.62
N MET A 115 -12.31 22.41 -23.66
CA MET A 115 -13.77 22.60 -23.75
C MET A 115 -14.20 24.07 -23.65
N THR A 116 -13.39 24.97 -23.06
CA THR A 116 -13.73 26.40 -22.96
C THR A 116 -13.42 27.17 -24.25
N PHE A 117 -12.45 26.71 -25.04
CA PHE A 117 -12.03 27.35 -26.30
C PHE A 117 -12.55 26.66 -27.57
N THR A 118 -13.22 25.50 -27.45
CA THR A 118 -13.78 24.75 -28.58
C THR A 118 -15.30 24.73 -28.53
N THR A 119 -15.93 24.59 -29.69
CA THR A 119 -17.39 24.46 -29.82
C THR A 119 -17.73 23.31 -30.75
N GLY A 120 -18.98 22.82 -30.71
CA GLY A 120 -19.46 21.75 -31.57
C GLY A 120 -18.94 20.36 -31.15
N THR A 121 -18.62 19.50 -32.12
CA THR A 121 -18.26 18.10 -31.87
C THR A 121 -17.00 17.94 -31.03
N ILE A 122 -16.03 18.84 -31.17
CA ILE A 122 -14.77 18.83 -30.41
C ILE A 122 -15.05 19.09 -28.91
N GLN A 123 -15.96 20.01 -28.60
CA GLN A 123 -16.35 20.31 -27.22
C GLN A 123 -17.03 19.10 -26.56
N HIS A 124 -17.94 18.42 -27.27
CA HIS A 124 -18.61 17.23 -26.74
C HIS A 124 -17.65 16.07 -26.47
N ILE A 125 -16.64 15.88 -27.34
CA ILE A 125 -15.58 14.88 -27.11
C ILE A 125 -14.75 15.24 -25.87
N ALA A 126 -14.38 16.53 -25.73
CA ALA A 126 -13.62 17.01 -24.58
C ALA A 126 -14.40 16.86 -23.26
N ASP A 127 -15.71 17.14 -23.26
CA ASP A 127 -16.58 17.01 -22.10
C ASP A 127 -16.72 15.55 -21.63
N GLN A 128 -16.91 14.60 -22.57
CA GLN A 128 -16.91 13.18 -22.25
C GLN A 128 -15.56 12.72 -21.67
N GLY A 129 -14.46 13.16 -22.28
CA GLY A 129 -13.11 12.91 -21.76
C GLY A 129 -12.91 13.47 -20.35
N PHE A 130 -13.43 14.68 -20.09
CA PHE A 130 -13.35 15.33 -18.79
C PHE A 130 -14.10 14.53 -17.71
N ILE A 131 -15.32 14.07 -18.00
CA ILE A 131 -16.11 13.25 -17.08
C ILE A 131 -15.35 11.97 -16.72
N TYR A 132 -14.81 11.25 -17.72
CA TYR A 132 -14.02 10.04 -17.46
C TYR A 132 -12.76 10.33 -16.64
N SER A 133 -12.02 11.39 -16.99
CA SER A 133 -10.83 11.77 -16.22
C SER A 133 -11.18 12.10 -14.77
N PHE A 134 -12.30 12.80 -14.54
CA PHE A 134 -12.71 13.23 -13.21
C PHE A 134 -13.03 12.03 -12.29
N VAL A 135 -13.64 10.98 -12.83
CA VAL A 135 -13.92 9.72 -12.13
C VAL A 135 -12.65 9.06 -11.59
N PHE A 136 -11.52 9.19 -12.29
CA PHE A 136 -10.23 8.66 -11.83
C PHE A 136 -9.44 9.64 -10.94
N THR A 137 -9.49 10.94 -11.25
CA THR A 137 -8.74 11.96 -10.50
C THR A 137 -9.24 12.09 -9.07
N VAL A 138 -10.56 12.06 -8.83
CA VAL A 138 -11.14 12.25 -7.49
C VAL A 138 -10.67 11.18 -6.49
N PRO A 139 -10.80 9.86 -6.76
CA PRO A 139 -10.27 8.83 -5.87
C PRO A 139 -8.76 8.92 -5.65
N ALA A 140 -8.00 9.30 -6.68
CA ALA A 140 -6.55 9.45 -6.58
C ALA A 140 -6.18 10.59 -5.61
N VAL A 141 -6.81 11.76 -5.74
CA VAL A 141 -6.62 12.91 -4.86
C VAL A 141 -7.06 12.58 -3.43
N MET A 142 -8.20 11.91 -3.24
CA MET A 142 -8.66 11.47 -1.92
C MET A 142 -7.65 10.53 -1.25
N THR A 143 -7.09 9.60 -2.01
CA THR A 143 -6.08 8.65 -1.52
C THR A 143 -4.81 9.38 -1.10
N SER A 144 -4.29 10.29 -1.93
CA SER A 144 -3.15 11.14 -1.60
C SER A 144 -3.40 11.97 -0.34
N GLY A 145 -4.57 12.62 -0.23
CA GLY A 145 -4.95 13.41 0.94
C GLY A 145 -4.98 12.58 2.24
N GLY A 146 -5.53 11.36 2.18
CA GLY A 146 -5.52 10.43 3.32
C GLY A 146 -4.11 10.06 3.78
N VAL A 147 -3.19 9.82 2.84
CA VAL A 147 -1.78 9.55 3.16
C VAL A 147 -1.14 10.73 3.88
N TYR A 148 -1.30 11.96 3.36
CA TYR A 148 -0.77 13.16 4.02
C TYR A 148 -1.36 13.39 5.41
N TYR A 149 -2.66 13.13 5.60
CA TYR A 149 -3.31 13.21 6.91
C TYR A 149 -2.67 12.24 7.91
N HIS A 150 -2.41 10.99 7.52
CA HIS A 150 -1.78 10.00 8.39
C HIS A 150 -0.33 10.37 8.73
N MET A 151 0.45 10.85 7.75
CA MET A 151 1.81 11.33 8.02
C MET A 151 1.81 12.51 8.99
N TRP A 152 0.96 13.52 8.75
CA TRP A 152 0.86 14.70 9.62
C TRP A 152 0.41 14.35 11.04
N LYS A 153 -0.58 13.46 11.20
CA LYS A 153 -1.03 13.00 12.51
C LYS A 153 0.10 12.33 13.30
N ASN A 154 0.90 11.47 12.66
CA ASN A 154 2.01 10.77 13.31
C ASN A 154 3.14 11.73 13.70
N LEU A 155 3.46 12.72 12.85
CA LEU A 155 4.42 13.78 13.17
C LEU A 155 3.95 14.63 14.37
N ARG A 156 2.65 14.94 14.43
CA ARG A 156 2.06 15.72 15.53
C ARG A 156 2.05 14.97 16.86
N LEU A 157 1.87 13.65 16.84
CA LEU A 157 1.96 12.80 18.03
C LEU A 157 3.40 12.77 18.57
N LYS A 158 4.41 12.67 17.69
CA LYS A 158 5.84 12.75 18.08
C LYS A 158 6.17 14.08 18.77
N SER A 159 5.70 15.21 18.22
CA SER A 159 5.91 16.54 18.79
C SER A 159 5.29 16.77 20.18
N LYS A 160 4.37 15.91 20.64
CA LYS A 160 3.77 16.01 21.98
C LYS A 160 4.50 15.17 23.04
N HIS A 161 5.42 14.31 22.63
CA HIS A 161 6.18 13.41 23.50
C HIS A 161 7.68 13.79 23.59
N ILE A 162 8.05 14.92 23.01
CA ILE A 162 9.35 15.61 23.17
C ILE A 162 9.07 16.87 23.99
#